data_AF-A0A927CTW3-F1
#
_entry.id   AF-A0A927CTW3-F1
#
_cell.length_a   1.000
_cell.length_b   1.000
_cell.length_c   1.000
_cell.angle_alpha   90.00
_cell.angle_beta   90.00
_cell.angle_gamma   90.00
#
_symmetry.space_group_name_H-M   'P 1'
#
loop_
_entity.id
_entity.type
_entity.pdbx_description
1 polymer ?
#
loop_
_entity_poly.entity_id
_entity_poly.type
_entity_poly.pdbx_seq_one_letter_code
_entity_poly.pdbx_strand_id
1 'polypeptide(L)'
;MRKVFISRIIMIFWTLFIGIGAVVGATGMLVAPDGSSIGMKEALSYFQVLPFAGLLFQDYIFPGISLLLINGIPNLIAAYLLIRNKKMSGLLACSLGIVLMLWITIQFVIFPFNLTSTTYFFFGLLQFLCGIAYITFEKQSKFHFDASMYQNIGTNPSILIVYFSRSGYTKKIAYEKANALGAELYEITTPERIKGFFGFAWLGRFAMHRWPMRINPVTIDVSKYERVIIVTPIHVWTVAAPVKEFCQECKGKMKHVEYTVVHFRKKHNFFAACDIMDKELQTKAEVRESIICKYGKIKARVRVRLP
;
A
#
# COMPACT_ATOMS: atom_id res chain seq x y z
N MET A 1 14.01 -5.27 -6.06
CA MET A 1 14.64 -6.43 -5.35
C MET A 1 15.04 -6.09 -3.91
N ARG A 2 15.91 -5.09 -3.66
CA ARG A 2 16.35 -4.70 -2.28
C ARG A 2 15.23 -4.49 -1.25
N LYS A 3 14.13 -3.81 -1.62
CA LYS A 3 13.00 -3.55 -0.70
C LYS A 3 12.32 -4.83 -0.20
N VAL A 4 12.05 -5.77 -1.12
CA VAL A 4 11.42 -7.06 -0.79
C VAL A 4 12.30 -7.84 0.18
N PHE A 5 13.61 -7.88 -0.11
CA PHE A 5 14.59 -8.55 0.73
C PHE A 5 14.61 -7.97 2.15
N ILE A 6 14.73 -6.65 2.29
CA ILE A 6 14.73 -5.98 3.61
C ILE A 6 13.42 -6.24 4.36
N SER A 7 12.27 -6.05 3.70
CA SER A 7 10.97 -6.30 4.35
C SER A 7 10.79 -7.77 4.76
N ARG A 8 11.36 -8.72 4.02
CA ARG A 8 11.33 -10.14 4.37
C ARG A 8 12.15 -10.42 5.62
N ILE A 9 13.35 -9.83 5.74
CA ILE A 9 14.18 -9.94 6.96
C ILE A 9 13.43 -9.40 8.17
N ILE A 10 12.82 -8.21 8.04
CA ILE A 10 12.02 -7.61 9.13
C ILE A 10 10.86 -8.53 9.53
N MET A 11 10.18 -9.15 8.56
CA MET A 11 9.11 -10.11 8.86
C MET A 11 9.62 -11.38 9.54
N ILE A 12 10.78 -11.90 9.14
CA ILE A 12 11.43 -13.04 9.81
C ILE A 12 11.76 -12.68 11.25
N PHE A 13 12.30 -11.48 11.48
CA PHE A 13 12.56 -10.99 12.84
C PHE A 13 11.29 -10.98 13.69
N TRP A 14 10.21 -10.34 13.23
CA TRP A 14 8.96 -10.26 14.01
C TRP A 14 8.39 -11.64 14.33
N THR A 15 8.33 -12.53 13.33
CA THR A 15 7.80 -13.89 13.50
C THR A 15 8.67 -14.73 14.43
N LEU A 16 10.00 -14.65 14.34
CA LEU A 16 10.88 -15.34 15.29
C LEU A 16 10.79 -14.75 16.70
N PHE A 17 10.83 -13.42 16.83
CA PHE A 17 10.78 -12.75 18.12
C PHE A 17 9.50 -13.09 18.89
N ILE A 18 8.34 -12.99 18.24
CA ILE A 18 7.04 -13.30 18.84
C ILE A 18 6.88 -14.80 19.06
N GLY A 19 7.27 -15.63 18.08
CA GLY A 19 7.17 -17.08 18.18
C GLY A 19 8.02 -17.66 19.30
N ILE A 20 9.29 -17.26 19.40
CA ILE A 20 10.19 -17.69 20.48
C ILE A 20 9.71 -17.15 21.83
N GLY A 21 9.31 -15.88 21.91
CA GLY A 21 8.77 -15.31 23.15
C GLY A 21 7.53 -16.06 23.65
N ALA A 22 6.64 -16.44 22.74
CA ALA A 22 5.46 -17.25 23.09
C ALA A 22 5.83 -18.67 23.52
N VAL A 23 6.83 -19.31 22.91
CA VAL A 23 7.33 -20.63 23.35
C VAL A 23 7.93 -20.54 24.76
N VAL A 24 8.76 -19.53 25.03
CA VAL A 24 9.37 -19.31 26.35
C VAL A 24 8.28 -19.04 27.41
N GLY A 25 7.34 -18.15 27.11
CA GLY A 25 6.21 -17.86 28.01
C GLY A 25 5.34 -19.10 28.27
N ALA A 26 5.01 -19.86 27.22
CA ALA A 26 4.22 -21.08 27.35
C ALA A 26 4.97 -22.15 28.16
N THR A 27 6.27 -22.33 27.92
CA THR A 27 7.10 -23.25 28.71
C THR A 27 7.11 -22.86 30.18
N GLY A 28 7.27 -21.57 30.49
CA GLY A 28 7.21 -21.06 31.86
C GLY A 28 5.88 -21.41 32.54
N MET A 29 4.76 -21.16 31.84
CA MET A 29 3.40 -21.49 32.29
C MET A 29 3.19 -22.99 32.52
N LEU A 30 3.83 -23.85 31.74
CA LEU A 30 3.67 -25.31 31.85
C LEU A 30 4.60 -25.94 32.89
N VAL A 31 5.79 -25.38 33.10
CA VAL A 31 6.75 -25.85 34.10
C VAL A 31 6.30 -25.49 35.52
N ALA A 32 5.74 -24.30 35.70
CA ALA A 32 5.15 -23.86 36.96
C ALA A 32 3.73 -23.32 36.71
N PRO A 33 2.71 -24.20 36.68
CA PRO A 33 1.31 -23.83 36.41
C PRO A 33 0.68 -22.86 37.39
N ASP A 34 1.31 -22.61 38.56
CA ASP A 34 0.89 -21.56 39.50
C ASP A 34 1.35 -20.15 39.07
N GLY A 35 2.13 -20.04 37.98
CA GLY A 35 2.63 -18.78 37.45
C GLY A 35 3.88 -18.25 38.17
N SER A 36 4.46 -19.00 39.11
CA SER A 36 5.64 -18.57 39.87
C SER A 36 6.87 -18.33 38.99
N SER A 37 7.09 -19.15 37.95
CA SER A 37 8.26 -19.06 37.06
C SER A 37 8.27 -17.80 36.17
N ILE A 38 7.11 -17.17 35.96
CA ILE A 38 6.93 -16.00 35.09
C ILE A 38 6.47 -14.75 35.85
N GLY A 39 6.46 -14.80 37.19
CA GLY A 39 6.05 -13.69 38.04
C GLY A 39 4.55 -13.36 37.96
N MET A 40 3.70 -14.34 37.62
CA MET A 40 2.25 -14.15 37.40
C MET A 40 1.37 -14.85 38.45
N LYS A 41 1.91 -15.15 39.64
CA LYS A 41 1.17 -15.90 40.67
C LYS A 41 -0.13 -15.24 41.09
N GLU A 42 -0.12 -13.91 41.29
CA GLU A 42 -1.30 -13.13 41.67
C GLU A 42 -2.26 -12.89 40.49
N ALA A 43 -1.75 -13.06 39.26
CA ALA A 43 -2.48 -12.69 38.06
C ALA A 43 -3.58 -13.69 37.68
N LEU A 44 -3.59 -14.89 38.28
CA LEU A 44 -4.59 -15.92 38.01
C LEU A 44 -6.02 -15.48 38.40
N SER A 45 -6.13 -14.65 39.44
CA SER A 45 -7.41 -14.08 39.91
C SER A 45 -8.10 -13.24 38.83
N TYR A 46 -7.34 -12.53 38.00
CA TYR A 46 -7.88 -11.69 36.93
C TYR A 46 -8.54 -12.51 35.81
N PHE A 47 -8.15 -13.77 35.60
CA PHE A 47 -8.77 -14.61 34.57
C PHE A 47 -10.20 -15.06 34.95
N GLN A 48 -10.62 -14.90 36.20
CA GLN A 48 -11.93 -15.36 36.66
C GLN A 48 -13.11 -14.59 36.06
N VAL A 49 -12.86 -13.45 35.41
CA VAL A 49 -13.88 -12.70 34.67
C VAL A 49 -14.17 -13.28 33.28
N LEU A 50 -13.37 -14.25 32.82
CA LEU A 50 -13.52 -14.87 31.52
C LEU A 50 -14.61 -15.97 31.52
N PRO A 51 -15.27 -16.21 30.38
CA PRO A 51 -16.18 -17.34 30.25
C PRO A 51 -15.44 -18.65 30.49
N PHE A 52 -16.11 -19.61 31.14
CA PHE A 52 -15.56 -20.92 31.50
C PHE A 52 -14.34 -20.90 32.44
N ALA A 53 -14.12 -19.82 33.20
CA ALA A 53 -12.95 -19.73 34.08
C ALA A 53 -12.86 -20.83 35.13
N GLY A 54 -13.99 -21.29 35.68
CA GLY A 54 -14.07 -22.43 36.59
C GLY A 54 -13.51 -23.74 36.02
N LEU A 55 -13.39 -23.86 34.69
CA LEU A 55 -12.85 -25.03 34.00
C LEU A 55 -11.46 -24.76 33.40
N LEU A 56 -11.28 -23.61 32.73
CA LEU A 56 -10.13 -23.35 31.86
C LEU A 56 -9.07 -22.45 32.50
N PHE A 57 -9.39 -21.71 33.55
CA PHE A 57 -8.49 -20.71 34.13
C PHE A 57 -8.27 -20.95 35.63
N GLN A 58 -8.09 -22.22 36.02
CA GLN A 58 -7.73 -22.62 37.39
C GLN A 58 -6.21 -22.68 37.61
N ASP A 59 -5.44 -22.72 36.53
CA ASP A 59 -3.99 -22.64 36.49
C ASP A 59 -3.54 -22.07 35.13
N TYR A 60 -2.23 -22.01 34.90
CA TYR A 60 -1.67 -21.54 33.63
C TYR A 60 -1.48 -22.63 32.57
N ILE A 61 -1.97 -23.87 32.76
CA ILE A 61 -1.82 -24.95 31.76
C ILE A 61 -2.55 -24.57 30.48
N PHE A 62 -3.84 -24.26 30.56
CA PHE A 62 -4.62 -23.89 29.38
C PHE A 62 -4.15 -22.58 28.73
N PRO A 63 -3.86 -21.49 29.47
CA PRO A 63 -3.19 -20.31 28.92
C PRO A 63 -1.87 -20.63 28.20
N GLY A 64 -1.02 -21.49 28.79
CA GLY A 64 0.27 -21.88 28.22
C GLY A 64 0.12 -22.65 26.91
N ILE A 65 -0.77 -23.66 26.87
CA ILE A 65 -1.09 -24.40 25.64
C ILE A 65 -1.65 -23.46 24.59
N SER A 66 -2.58 -22.57 24.97
CA SER A 66 -3.19 -21.59 24.06
C SER A 66 -2.15 -20.64 23.46
N LEU A 67 -1.23 -20.12 24.29
CA LEU A 67 -0.14 -19.25 23.86
C LEU A 67 0.78 -19.96 22.85
N LEU A 68 1.12 -21.23 23.12
CA LEU A 68 1.94 -22.04 22.23
C LEU A 68 1.26 -22.32 20.89
N LEU A 69 -0.02 -22.71 20.91
CA LEU A 69 -0.77 -23.10 19.70
C LEU A 69 -1.18 -21.90 18.84
N ILE A 70 -1.47 -20.75 19.44
CA ILE A 70 -1.97 -19.57 18.72
C ILE A 70 -0.83 -18.66 18.26
N ASN A 71 0.16 -18.43 19.12
CA ASN A 71 1.24 -17.47 18.84
C ASN A 71 2.59 -18.14 18.65
N GLY A 72 2.95 -19.17 19.43
CA GLY A 72 4.26 -19.83 19.33
C GLY A 72 4.47 -20.55 18.00
N ILE A 73 3.82 -21.70 17.84
CA ILE A 73 3.98 -22.58 16.68
C ILE A 73 3.63 -21.87 15.37
N PRO A 74 2.50 -21.14 15.23
CA PRO A 74 2.17 -20.49 13.97
C PRO A 74 3.18 -19.44 13.54
N ASN A 75 3.75 -18.65 14.46
CA ASN A 75 4.78 -17.68 14.11
C ASN A 75 6.09 -18.36 13.71
N LEU A 76 6.48 -19.47 14.34
CA LEU A 76 7.65 -20.25 13.91
C LEU A 76 7.45 -20.88 12.52
N ILE A 77 6.25 -21.39 12.23
CA ILE A 77 5.88 -21.86 10.89
C ILE A 77 5.96 -20.70 9.88
N ALA A 78 5.42 -19.53 10.23
CA ALA A 78 5.49 -18.35 9.38
C ALA A 78 6.94 -17.92 9.10
N ALA A 79 7.80 -17.91 10.12
CA ALA A 79 9.23 -17.63 9.99
C ALA A 79 9.91 -18.63 9.04
N TYR A 80 9.66 -19.92 9.21
CA TYR A 80 10.17 -20.96 8.31
C TYR A 80 9.72 -20.73 6.87
N LEU A 81 8.43 -20.45 6.64
CA LEU A 81 7.90 -20.19 5.30
C LEU A 81 8.49 -18.93 4.66
N LEU A 82 8.77 -17.89 5.45
CA LEU A 82 9.44 -16.66 5.00
C LEU A 82 10.88 -16.94 4.59
N ILE A 83 11.63 -17.71 5.40
CA ILE A 83 13.01 -18.14 5.10
C ILE A 83 13.04 -18.95 3.79
N ARG A 84 12.07 -19.86 3.61
CA ARG A 84 11.92 -20.67 2.39
C ARG A 84 11.27 -19.92 1.22
N ASN A 85 10.99 -18.62 1.37
CA ASN A 85 10.41 -17.77 0.34
C ASN A 85 9.12 -18.33 -0.30
N LYS A 86 8.24 -18.93 0.50
CA LYS A 86 6.98 -19.53 0.02
C LYS A 86 5.89 -18.46 -0.20
N LYS A 87 5.03 -18.66 -1.20
CA LYS A 87 4.01 -17.67 -1.62
C LYS A 87 3.04 -17.22 -0.52
N MET A 88 2.70 -18.10 0.43
CA MET A 88 1.74 -17.80 1.51
C MET A 88 2.37 -17.15 2.75
N SER A 89 3.71 -17.09 2.80
CA SER A 89 4.45 -16.64 3.98
C SER A 89 4.04 -15.24 4.46
N GLY A 90 3.91 -14.29 3.52
CA GLY A 90 3.53 -12.91 3.85
C GLY A 90 2.13 -12.77 4.41
N LEU A 91 1.15 -13.51 3.88
CA LEU A 91 -0.24 -13.44 4.35
C LEU A 91 -0.37 -14.02 5.76
N LEU A 92 0.22 -15.21 5.99
CA LEU A 92 0.21 -15.85 7.30
C LEU A 92 0.87 -14.95 8.34
N ALA A 93 2.11 -14.51 8.09
CA ALA A 93 2.84 -13.66 9.03
C ALA A 93 2.13 -12.32 9.32
N CYS A 94 1.44 -11.75 8.34
CA CYS A 94 0.62 -10.55 8.51
C CYS A 94 -0.60 -10.80 9.40
N SER A 95 -1.32 -11.91 9.17
CA SER A 95 -2.50 -12.27 9.96
C SER A 95 -2.17 -12.55 11.42
N LEU A 96 -1.00 -13.12 11.71
CA LEU A 96 -0.56 -13.41 13.08
C LEU A 96 -0.34 -12.13 13.91
N GLY A 97 0.04 -11.01 13.28
CA GLY A 97 0.07 -9.71 13.96
C GLY A 97 -1.32 -9.27 14.43
N ILE A 98 -2.36 -9.50 13.63
CA ILE A 98 -3.77 -9.23 14.01
C ILE A 98 -4.20 -10.16 15.14
N VAL A 99 -3.90 -11.47 15.03
CA VAL A 99 -4.23 -12.45 16.06
C VAL A 99 -3.60 -12.06 17.41
N LEU A 100 -2.35 -11.63 17.41
CA LEU A 100 -1.69 -11.12 18.60
C LEU A 100 -2.41 -9.88 19.17
N MET A 101 -2.76 -8.90 18.32
CA MET A 101 -3.50 -7.71 18.77
C MET A 101 -4.87 -8.06 19.37
N LEU A 102 -5.61 -9.00 18.78
CA LEU A 102 -6.89 -9.47 19.31
C LEU A 102 -6.73 -10.15 20.66
N TRP A 103 -5.71 -11.00 20.79
CA TRP A 103 -5.37 -11.65 22.05
C TRP A 103 -5.05 -10.64 23.15
N ILE A 104 -4.24 -9.63 22.85
CA ILE A 104 -3.90 -8.57 23.81
C ILE A 104 -5.10 -7.67 24.15
N THR A 105 -6.04 -7.50 23.23
CA THR A 105 -7.28 -6.77 23.52
C THR A 105 -8.06 -7.43 24.65
N ILE A 106 -8.08 -8.77 24.71
CA ILE A 106 -8.65 -9.52 25.86
C ILE A 106 -7.85 -9.22 27.13
N GLN A 107 -6.51 -9.15 27.04
CA GLN A 107 -5.64 -8.82 28.18
C GLN A 107 -5.91 -7.42 28.76
N PHE A 108 -6.27 -6.44 27.93
CA PHE A 108 -6.67 -5.11 28.40
C PHE A 108 -8.01 -5.09 29.16
N VAL A 109 -8.85 -6.10 28.97
CA VAL A 109 -10.13 -6.23 29.70
C VAL A 109 -9.89 -6.90 31.07
N ILE A 110 -9.01 -7.91 31.12
CA ILE A 110 -8.81 -8.71 32.34
C ILE A 110 -7.77 -8.11 33.30
N PHE A 111 -6.70 -7.48 32.77
CA PHE A 111 -5.62 -6.96 33.60
C PHE A 111 -5.72 -5.44 33.77
N PRO A 112 -5.27 -4.89 34.91
CA PRO A 112 -4.96 -3.47 35.01
C PRO A 112 -3.87 -3.09 33.99
N PHE A 113 -3.66 -1.78 33.82
CA PHE A 113 -2.63 -1.28 32.91
C PHE A 113 -1.29 -1.97 33.16
N ASN A 114 -0.77 -2.60 32.11
CA ASN A 114 0.49 -3.31 32.19
C ASN A 114 1.32 -3.05 30.93
N LEU A 115 2.60 -2.77 31.15
CA LEU A 115 3.52 -2.37 30.10
C LEU A 115 3.79 -3.52 29.11
N THR A 116 3.79 -4.75 29.59
CA THR A 116 4.02 -5.95 28.78
C THR A 116 2.94 -6.10 27.70
N SER A 117 1.66 -6.15 28.08
CA SER A 117 0.56 -6.24 27.12
C SER A 117 0.58 -5.07 26.14
N THR A 118 0.75 -3.85 26.66
CA THR A 118 0.83 -2.64 25.82
C THR A 118 1.92 -2.76 24.77
N THR A 119 3.11 -3.22 25.16
CA THR A 119 4.25 -3.42 24.25
C THR A 119 3.95 -4.49 23.19
N TYR A 120 3.39 -5.63 23.59
CA TYR A 120 3.05 -6.72 22.66
C TYR A 120 1.91 -6.36 21.71
N PHE A 121 0.97 -5.50 22.11
CA PHE A 121 -0.03 -4.94 21.20
C PHE A 121 0.65 -4.15 20.06
N PHE A 122 1.61 -3.29 20.40
CA PHE A 122 2.38 -2.54 19.40
C PHE A 122 3.28 -3.45 18.56
N PHE A 123 3.84 -4.52 19.11
CA PHE A 123 4.57 -5.52 18.32
C PHE A 123 3.66 -6.21 17.31
N GLY A 124 2.44 -6.60 17.70
CA GLY A 124 1.43 -7.14 16.78
C GLY A 124 1.06 -6.15 15.67
N LEU A 125 0.87 -4.88 16.02
CA LEU A 125 0.62 -3.80 15.05
C LEU A 125 1.80 -3.63 14.08
N LEU A 126 3.04 -3.60 14.59
CA LEU A 126 4.24 -3.46 13.77
C LEU A 126 4.42 -4.67 12.85
N GLN A 127 4.20 -5.89 13.34
CA GLN A 127 4.20 -7.11 12.52
C GLN A 127 3.16 -7.02 11.40
N PHE A 128 1.93 -6.60 11.72
CA PHE A 128 0.85 -6.43 10.74
C PHE A 128 1.21 -5.39 9.66
N LEU A 129 1.68 -4.21 10.06
CA LEU A 129 2.06 -3.14 9.13
C LEU A 129 3.26 -3.54 8.26
N CYS A 130 4.27 -4.19 8.84
CA CYS A 130 5.39 -4.77 8.09
C CYS A 130 4.92 -5.84 7.11
N GLY A 131 3.93 -6.66 7.49
CA GLY A 131 3.33 -7.69 6.65
C GLY A 131 2.64 -7.11 5.42
N ILE A 132 1.83 -6.05 5.61
CA ILE A 132 1.23 -5.30 4.50
C ILE A 132 2.31 -4.74 3.56
N ALA A 133 3.38 -4.15 4.12
CA ALA A 133 4.47 -3.60 3.34
C ALA A 133 5.19 -4.69 2.52
N TYR A 134 5.52 -5.84 3.14
CA TYR A 134 6.16 -6.97 2.47
C TYR A 134 5.30 -7.50 1.31
N ILE A 135 4.02 -7.80 1.54
CA ILE A 135 3.09 -8.29 0.51
C ILE A 135 3.00 -7.28 -0.64
N THR A 136 2.95 -5.99 -0.33
CA THR A 136 2.87 -4.92 -1.33
C THR A 136 4.15 -4.86 -2.15
N PHE A 137 5.33 -4.89 -1.51
CA PHE A 137 6.60 -4.86 -2.21
C PHE A 137 6.83 -6.09 -3.09
N GLU A 138 6.39 -7.28 -2.66
CA GLU A 138 6.47 -8.49 -3.47
C GLU A 138 5.60 -8.40 -4.74
N LYS A 139 4.40 -7.84 -4.63
CA LYS A 139 3.53 -7.57 -5.79
C LYS A 139 4.13 -6.51 -6.70
N GLN A 140 4.70 -5.45 -6.12
CA GLN A 140 5.35 -4.38 -6.88
C GLN A 140 6.62 -4.85 -7.60
N SER A 141 7.41 -5.77 -7.02
CA SER A 141 8.65 -6.25 -7.63
C SER A 141 8.45 -7.11 -8.87
N LYS A 142 7.23 -7.63 -9.08
CA LYS A 142 6.87 -8.39 -10.30
C LYS A 142 6.57 -7.48 -11.49
N PHE A 143 6.44 -6.17 -11.26
CA PHE A 143 6.25 -5.22 -12.34
C PHE A 143 7.59 -4.88 -12.98
N HIS A 144 7.66 -5.07 -14.30
CA HIS A 144 8.77 -4.65 -15.13
C HIS A 144 8.22 -3.76 -16.25
N PHE A 145 9.00 -2.75 -16.63
CA PHE A 145 8.68 -1.82 -17.69
C PHE A 145 9.92 -1.69 -18.56
N ASP A 146 9.72 -1.87 -19.86
CA ASP A 146 10.76 -1.74 -20.88
C ASP A 146 10.24 -0.76 -21.93
N ALA A 147 10.97 0.35 -22.12
CA ALA A 147 10.62 1.38 -23.09
C ALA A 147 10.89 0.94 -24.53
N SER A 148 11.83 0.00 -24.75
CA SER A 148 12.24 -0.43 -26.09
C SER A 148 11.14 -1.18 -26.86
N MET A 149 10.14 -1.71 -26.14
CA MET A 149 8.97 -2.36 -26.72
C MET A 149 8.02 -1.41 -27.47
N TYR A 150 8.20 -0.10 -27.36
CA TYR A 150 7.29 0.91 -27.89
C TYR A 150 7.95 1.72 -29.02
N GLN A 151 8.07 1.10 -30.19
CA GLN A 151 8.83 1.62 -31.33
C GLN A 151 8.12 2.72 -32.12
N ASN A 152 6.80 2.86 -31.99
CA ASN A 152 6.00 3.79 -32.79
C ASN A 152 5.86 5.19 -32.12
N ILE A 153 6.52 5.44 -30.99
CA ILE A 153 6.37 6.70 -30.27
C ILE A 153 7.04 7.85 -31.06
N GLY A 154 6.31 8.95 -31.25
CA GLY A 154 6.80 10.15 -31.94
C GLY A 154 6.66 10.14 -33.47
N THR A 155 6.03 9.12 -34.06
CA THR A 155 5.76 9.08 -35.51
C THR A 155 4.63 10.02 -35.94
N ASN A 156 3.81 10.48 -34.98
CA ASN A 156 2.74 11.44 -35.19
C ASN A 156 2.93 12.66 -34.26
N PRO A 157 3.55 13.75 -34.75
CA PRO A 157 3.85 14.93 -33.95
C PRO A 157 2.62 15.79 -33.64
N SER A 158 1.43 15.46 -34.17
CA SER A 158 0.20 16.21 -33.87
C SER A 158 -0.43 15.84 -32.52
N ILE A 159 -0.01 14.72 -31.91
CA ILE A 159 -0.59 14.19 -30.67
C ILE A 159 0.49 14.17 -29.58
N LEU A 160 0.16 14.72 -28.41
CA LEU A 160 0.99 14.67 -27.22
C LEU A 160 0.31 13.83 -26.13
N ILE A 161 1.08 12.93 -25.51
CA ILE A 161 0.69 12.28 -24.25
C ILE A 161 1.53 12.85 -23.12
N VAL A 162 0.85 13.50 -22.18
CA VAL A 162 1.45 14.01 -20.95
C VAL A 162 1.15 13.03 -19.82
N TYR A 163 2.13 12.67 -19.00
CA TYR A 163 1.87 11.78 -17.87
C TYR A 163 2.71 12.09 -16.63
N PHE A 164 2.18 11.71 -15.47
CA PHE A 164 2.93 11.64 -14.22
C PHE A 164 2.93 10.21 -13.70
N SER A 165 4.06 9.69 -13.23
CA SER A 165 4.12 8.30 -12.75
C SER A 165 5.15 8.09 -11.64
N ARG A 166 4.66 7.86 -10.41
CA ARG A 166 5.52 7.58 -9.25
C ARG A 166 6.15 6.18 -9.26
N SER A 167 5.39 5.19 -9.71
CA SER A 167 5.73 3.75 -9.59
C SER A 167 5.76 2.99 -10.91
N GLY A 168 5.62 3.70 -12.03
CA GLY A 168 5.70 3.13 -13.39
C GLY A 168 4.36 2.64 -13.97
N TYR A 169 3.31 2.47 -13.17
CA TYR A 169 2.02 1.97 -13.68
C TYR A 169 1.36 2.92 -14.67
N THR A 170 1.28 4.22 -14.33
CA THR A 170 0.76 5.24 -15.24
C THR A 170 1.66 5.42 -16.45
N LYS A 171 2.98 5.33 -16.25
CA LYS A 171 3.98 5.36 -17.33
C LYS A 171 3.74 4.26 -18.36
N LYS A 172 3.50 3.02 -17.92
CA LYS A 172 3.15 1.92 -18.82
C LYS A 172 1.92 2.24 -19.67
N ILE A 173 0.84 2.75 -19.06
CA ILE A 173 -0.38 3.12 -19.78
C ILE A 173 -0.13 4.26 -20.78
N ALA A 174 0.67 5.26 -20.40
CA ALA A 174 1.04 6.36 -21.28
C ALA A 174 1.83 5.87 -22.50
N TYR A 175 2.80 4.97 -22.31
CA TYR A 175 3.58 4.38 -23.40
C TYR A 175 2.73 3.48 -24.32
N GLU A 176 1.84 2.66 -23.75
CA GLU A 176 0.89 1.85 -24.54
C GLU A 176 0.03 2.74 -25.45
N LYS A 177 -0.46 3.88 -24.92
CA LYS A 177 -1.23 4.86 -25.71
C LYS A 177 -0.38 5.58 -26.75
N ALA A 178 0.83 6.00 -26.39
CA ALA A 178 1.71 6.71 -27.30
C ALA A 178 2.09 5.85 -28.50
N ASN A 179 2.46 4.60 -28.23
CA ASN A 179 2.76 3.65 -29.28
C ASN A 179 1.54 3.35 -30.16
N ALA A 180 0.34 3.27 -29.60
CA ALA A 180 -0.88 3.03 -30.38
C ALA A 180 -1.27 4.21 -31.28
N LEU A 181 -0.92 5.44 -30.90
CA LEU A 181 -1.33 6.66 -31.61
C LEU A 181 -0.20 7.31 -32.43
N GLY A 182 1.02 6.81 -32.30
CA GLY A 182 2.21 7.49 -32.82
C GLY A 182 2.64 8.72 -32.00
N ALA A 183 1.98 8.99 -30.87
CA ALA A 183 2.08 10.26 -30.17
C ALA A 183 3.45 10.50 -29.54
N GLU A 184 3.82 11.77 -29.37
CA GLU A 184 4.95 12.18 -28.55
C GLU A 184 4.64 12.01 -27.05
N LEU A 185 5.68 11.88 -26.23
CA LEU A 185 5.55 11.70 -24.79
C LEU A 185 6.22 12.83 -24.01
N TYR A 186 5.53 13.29 -22.97
CA TYR A 186 6.06 14.22 -21.99
C TYR A 186 5.82 13.72 -20.56
N GLU A 187 6.89 13.50 -19.80
CA GLU A 187 6.83 13.09 -18.39
C GLU A 187 6.89 14.32 -17.48
N ILE A 188 5.82 14.55 -16.72
CA ILE A 188 5.82 15.53 -15.63
C ILE A 188 6.75 15.00 -14.53
N THR A 189 7.75 15.79 -14.17
CA THR A 189 8.68 15.49 -13.08
C THR A 189 8.64 16.58 -12.02
N THR A 190 9.07 16.26 -10.79
CA THR A 190 9.08 17.18 -9.65
C THR A 190 10.43 17.10 -8.94
N PRO A 191 10.94 18.22 -8.38
CA PRO A 191 12.14 18.19 -7.53
C PRO A 191 11.92 17.43 -6.21
N GLU A 192 10.66 17.19 -5.83
CA GLU A 192 10.29 16.50 -4.59
C GLU A 192 10.68 15.02 -4.57
N ARG A 193 11.04 14.51 -3.38
CA ARG A 193 11.36 13.09 -3.19
C ARG A 193 10.10 12.22 -3.13
N ILE A 194 9.58 11.84 -4.30
CA ILE A 194 8.31 11.09 -4.42
C ILE A 194 8.45 9.55 -4.37
N LYS A 195 9.68 9.02 -4.37
CA LYS A 195 9.93 7.57 -4.36
C LYS A 195 9.81 6.98 -2.94
N GLY A 196 9.41 5.71 -2.85
CA GLY A 196 9.36 4.98 -1.58
C GLY A 196 8.08 5.20 -0.77
N PHE A 197 8.11 4.79 0.49
CA PHE A 197 6.97 4.91 1.42
C PHE A 197 6.72 6.38 1.81
N PHE A 198 7.75 7.08 2.26
CA PHE A 198 7.63 8.50 2.61
C PHE A 198 7.20 9.37 1.42
N GLY A 199 7.74 9.13 0.21
CA GLY A 199 7.27 9.84 -0.98
C GLY A 199 5.82 9.54 -1.37
N PHE A 200 5.30 8.34 -1.05
CA PHE A 200 3.86 8.04 -1.19
C PHE A 200 3.03 8.87 -0.21
N ALA A 201 3.42 8.89 1.06
CA ALA A 201 2.74 9.68 2.09
C ALA A 201 2.79 11.19 1.78
N TRP A 202 3.94 11.68 1.29
CA TRP A 202 4.14 13.06 0.87
C TRP A 202 3.16 13.46 -0.25
N LEU A 203 3.12 12.69 -1.34
CA LEU A 203 2.14 12.91 -2.42
C LEU A 203 0.69 12.80 -1.93
N GLY A 204 0.42 11.90 -0.98
CA GLY A 204 -0.89 11.75 -0.35
C GLY A 204 -1.31 13.01 0.42
N ARG A 205 -0.38 13.64 1.16
CA ARG A 205 -0.63 14.90 1.88
C ARG A 205 -1.06 16.02 0.95
N PHE A 206 -0.32 16.23 -0.16
CA PHE A 206 -0.68 17.24 -1.15
C PHE A 206 -2.07 17.00 -1.74
N ALA A 207 -2.37 15.75 -2.11
CA ALA A 207 -3.67 15.38 -2.64
C ALA A 207 -4.82 15.59 -1.62
N MET A 208 -4.58 15.23 -0.35
CA MET A 208 -5.56 15.42 0.73
C MET A 208 -5.92 16.89 0.93
N HIS A 209 -4.93 17.78 0.94
CA HIS A 209 -5.16 19.23 1.02
C HIS A 209 -5.51 19.88 -0.32
N ARG A 210 -5.55 19.10 -1.41
CA ARG A 210 -5.76 19.57 -2.78
C ARG A 210 -4.77 20.66 -3.22
N TRP A 211 -3.58 20.67 -2.65
CA TRP A 211 -2.51 21.58 -3.01
C TRP A 211 -1.87 21.18 -4.34
N PRO A 212 -1.47 22.16 -5.17
CA PRO A 212 -0.52 21.88 -6.24
C PRO A 212 0.82 21.42 -5.66
N MET A 213 1.58 20.68 -6.46
CA MET A 213 2.96 20.30 -6.14
C MET A 213 3.86 20.85 -7.23
N ARG A 214 4.85 21.67 -6.85
CA ARG A 214 5.84 22.23 -7.76
C ARG A 214 6.42 21.17 -8.68
N ILE A 215 6.42 21.44 -9.97
CA ILE A 215 7.03 20.61 -11.01
C ILE A 215 8.33 21.22 -11.50
N ASN A 216 9.14 20.41 -12.20
CA ASN A 216 10.23 20.96 -12.99
C ASN A 216 9.66 21.76 -14.17
N PRO A 217 10.36 22.81 -14.65
CA PRO A 217 9.84 23.69 -15.69
C PRO A 217 9.32 22.94 -16.91
N VAL A 218 8.14 23.33 -17.41
CA VAL A 218 7.55 22.73 -18.60
C VAL A 218 8.35 23.17 -19.84
N THR A 219 9.06 22.23 -20.45
CA THR A 219 9.91 22.50 -21.62
C THR A 219 9.21 22.31 -22.96
N ILE A 220 7.99 21.74 -22.94
CA ILE A 220 7.22 21.43 -24.14
C ILE A 220 6.12 22.48 -24.37
N ASP A 221 5.98 22.92 -25.62
CA ASP A 221 4.90 23.82 -26.00
C ASP A 221 3.65 23.03 -26.40
N VAL A 222 2.71 22.91 -25.47
CA VAL A 222 1.46 22.15 -25.66
C VAL A 222 0.55 22.73 -26.74
N SER A 223 0.73 24.01 -27.13
CA SER A 223 -0.14 24.67 -28.12
C SER A 223 0.09 24.19 -29.56
N LYS A 224 1.25 23.58 -29.82
CA LYS A 224 1.62 23.01 -31.13
C LYS A 224 0.86 21.74 -31.47
N TYR A 225 0.34 21.05 -30.46
CA TYR A 225 -0.33 19.77 -30.64
C TYR A 225 -1.82 19.98 -30.88
N GLU A 226 -2.35 19.24 -31.83
CA GLU A 226 -3.78 19.24 -32.11
C GLU A 226 -4.54 18.57 -30.96
N ARG A 227 -3.98 17.47 -30.44
CA ARG A 227 -4.60 16.67 -29.39
C ARG A 227 -3.61 16.40 -28.24
N VAL A 228 -4.02 16.71 -27.02
CA VAL A 228 -3.25 16.45 -25.80
C VAL A 228 -4.01 15.45 -24.92
N ILE A 229 -3.36 14.34 -24.56
CA ILE A 229 -3.92 13.31 -23.70
C ILE A 229 -3.15 13.31 -22.37
N ILE A 230 -3.82 13.65 -21.27
CA ILE A 230 -3.22 13.65 -19.93
C ILE A 230 -3.51 12.32 -19.23
N VAL A 231 -2.46 11.59 -18.87
CA VAL A 231 -2.52 10.30 -18.18
C VAL A 231 -2.04 10.47 -16.74
N THR A 232 -2.94 10.32 -15.77
CA THR A 232 -2.70 10.68 -14.37
C THR A 232 -3.08 9.58 -13.39
N PRO A 233 -2.28 9.30 -12.35
CA PRO A 233 -2.72 8.45 -11.26
C PRO A 233 -3.71 9.19 -10.35
N ILE A 234 -4.59 8.43 -9.71
CA ILE A 234 -5.43 8.97 -8.63
C ILE A 234 -4.71 8.87 -7.29
N HIS A 235 -4.63 10.00 -6.59
CA HIS A 235 -4.14 10.09 -5.21
C HIS A 235 -5.25 10.64 -4.31
N VAL A 236 -5.55 9.96 -3.19
CA VAL A 236 -6.55 10.40 -2.20
C VAL A 236 -7.83 10.92 -2.85
N TRP A 237 -8.40 10.12 -3.76
CA TRP A 237 -9.63 10.41 -4.49
C TRP A 237 -9.61 11.58 -5.49
N THR A 238 -8.45 12.19 -5.73
CA THR A 238 -8.28 13.32 -6.64
C THR A 238 -7.14 13.08 -7.63
N VAL A 239 -6.98 14.00 -8.58
CA VAL A 239 -5.87 14.05 -9.53
C VAL A 239 -4.53 14.19 -8.78
N ALA A 240 -3.46 13.58 -9.32
CA ALA A 240 -2.13 13.76 -8.75
C ALA A 240 -1.70 15.23 -8.73
N ALA A 241 -1.18 15.70 -7.59
CA ALA A 241 -0.78 17.10 -7.39
C ALA A 241 0.19 17.66 -8.46
N PRO A 242 1.19 16.91 -8.98
CA PRO A 242 2.02 17.38 -10.10
C PRO A 242 1.26 17.60 -11.40
N VAL A 243 0.22 16.79 -11.66
CA VAL A 243 -0.64 16.98 -12.84
C VAL A 243 -1.53 18.19 -12.65
N LYS A 244 -1.99 18.44 -11.42
CA LYS A 244 -2.72 19.66 -11.08
C LYS A 244 -1.89 20.92 -11.39
N GLU A 245 -0.64 20.96 -10.94
CA GLU A 245 0.29 22.08 -11.23
C GLU A 245 0.52 22.24 -12.74
N PHE A 246 0.76 21.13 -13.45
CA PHE A 246 0.89 21.15 -14.91
C PHE A 246 -0.33 21.74 -15.61
N CYS A 247 -1.55 21.36 -15.19
CA CYS A 247 -2.79 21.93 -15.71
C CYS A 247 -2.88 23.44 -15.48
N GLN A 248 -2.40 23.94 -14.33
CA GLN A 248 -2.37 25.38 -14.02
C GLN A 248 -1.37 26.14 -14.91
N GLU A 249 -0.16 25.59 -15.14
CA GLU A 249 0.84 26.20 -16.02
C GLU A 249 0.44 26.21 -17.52
N CYS A 250 -0.40 25.24 -17.93
CA CYS A 250 -0.85 25.07 -19.31
C CYS A 250 -2.27 25.57 -19.59
N LYS A 251 -2.84 26.33 -18.64
CA LYS A 251 -4.18 26.90 -18.71
C LYS A 251 -4.46 27.63 -20.03
N GLY A 252 -5.53 27.24 -20.72
CA GLY A 252 -5.99 27.85 -21.97
C GLY A 252 -5.09 27.62 -23.19
N LYS A 253 -4.09 26.73 -23.12
CA LYS A 253 -3.12 26.51 -24.21
C LYS A 253 -3.43 25.29 -25.10
N MET A 254 -4.32 24.39 -24.68
CA MET A 254 -4.61 23.14 -25.39
C MET A 254 -5.84 23.29 -26.29
N LYS A 255 -5.77 22.76 -27.52
CA LYS A 255 -6.90 22.77 -28.46
C LYS A 255 -7.94 21.70 -28.12
N HIS A 256 -7.53 20.43 -28.21
CA HIS A 256 -8.36 19.27 -27.86
C HIS A 256 -7.69 18.47 -26.73
N VAL A 257 -8.42 18.25 -25.64
CA VAL A 257 -7.89 17.58 -24.45
C VAL A 257 -8.66 16.30 -24.12
N GLU A 258 -7.92 15.26 -23.75
CA GLU A 258 -8.47 14.01 -23.22
C GLU A 258 -7.78 13.61 -21.93
N TYR A 259 -8.50 12.88 -21.08
CA TYR A 259 -7.95 12.41 -19.81
C TYR A 259 -8.00 10.90 -19.69
N THR A 260 -6.94 10.32 -19.14
CA THR A 260 -6.90 8.94 -18.68
C THR A 260 -6.50 8.89 -17.21
N VAL A 261 -7.43 8.50 -16.34
CA VAL A 261 -7.17 8.32 -14.91
C VAL A 261 -6.84 6.86 -14.60
N VAL A 262 -5.75 6.61 -13.88
CA VAL A 262 -5.25 5.27 -13.55
C VAL A 262 -5.34 5.03 -12.04
N HIS A 263 -6.04 3.97 -11.62
CA HIS A 263 -6.28 3.70 -10.19
C HIS A 263 -6.46 2.22 -9.85
N PHE A 264 -6.45 1.91 -8.54
CA PHE A 264 -6.54 0.54 -8.02
C PHE A 264 -7.98 0.13 -7.62
N ARG A 265 -8.92 1.08 -7.53
CA ARG A 265 -10.31 0.84 -7.06
C ARG A 265 -11.21 0.26 -8.16
N LYS A 266 -11.99 -0.80 -7.85
CA LYS A 266 -12.87 -1.49 -8.82
C LYS A 266 -14.22 -0.80 -9.08
N LYS A 267 -14.81 -0.13 -8.09
CA LYS A 267 -16.20 0.38 -8.13
C LYS A 267 -16.27 1.91 -8.26
N HIS A 268 -15.29 2.54 -8.92
CA HIS A 268 -15.24 3.99 -9.05
C HIS A 268 -14.54 4.37 -10.35
N ASN A 269 -15.04 5.37 -11.07
CA ASN A 269 -14.47 5.82 -12.34
C ASN A 269 -13.53 7.03 -12.21
N PHE A 270 -13.67 7.82 -11.14
CA PHE A 270 -12.91 9.05 -10.89
C PHE A 270 -13.08 10.14 -11.96
N PHE A 271 -14.23 10.18 -12.64
CA PHE A 271 -14.53 11.30 -13.55
C PHE A 271 -14.66 12.64 -12.82
N ALA A 272 -14.97 12.64 -11.51
CA ALA A 272 -14.88 13.84 -10.69
C ALA A 272 -13.45 14.43 -10.61
N ALA A 273 -12.41 13.60 -10.74
CA ALA A 273 -11.02 14.09 -10.81
C ALA A 273 -10.73 14.75 -12.18
N CYS A 274 -11.43 14.32 -13.24
CA CYS A 274 -11.38 14.98 -14.55
C CYS A 274 -11.98 16.39 -14.49
N ASP A 275 -13.06 16.59 -13.73
CA ASP A 275 -13.67 17.93 -13.58
C ASP A 275 -12.70 18.93 -12.92
N ILE A 276 -11.81 18.45 -12.05
CA ILE A 276 -10.74 19.27 -11.47
C ILE A 276 -9.76 19.70 -12.56
N MET A 277 -9.32 18.76 -13.41
CA MET A 277 -8.42 19.11 -14.52
C MET A 277 -9.07 20.08 -15.51
N ASP A 278 -10.36 19.91 -15.82
CA ASP A 278 -11.10 20.87 -16.65
C ASP A 278 -11.09 22.28 -16.05
N LYS A 279 -11.29 22.38 -14.74
CA LYS A 279 -11.27 23.67 -14.03
C LYS A 279 -9.91 24.34 -14.09
N GLU A 280 -8.83 23.60 -13.83
CA GLU A 280 -7.47 24.15 -13.83
C GLU A 280 -7.03 24.55 -15.26
N LEU A 281 -7.37 23.75 -16.27
CA LEU A 281 -7.05 24.03 -17.67
C LEU A 281 -7.94 25.12 -18.30
N GLN A 282 -9.13 25.36 -17.75
CA GLN A 282 -10.20 26.14 -18.38
C GLN A 282 -10.61 25.60 -19.76
N THR A 283 -10.63 24.27 -19.87
CA THR A 283 -11.01 23.56 -21.11
C THR A 283 -11.80 22.31 -20.71
N LYS A 284 -12.78 21.90 -21.51
CA LYS A 284 -13.50 20.65 -21.29
C LYS A 284 -12.83 19.52 -22.06
N ALA A 285 -12.60 18.39 -21.39
CA ALA A 285 -12.15 17.20 -22.09
C ALA A 285 -13.22 16.63 -23.02
N GLU A 286 -12.79 16.21 -24.20
CA GLU A 286 -13.64 15.52 -25.18
C GLU A 286 -13.79 14.03 -24.85
N VAL A 287 -12.80 13.47 -24.16
CA VAL A 287 -12.78 12.06 -23.78
C VAL A 287 -12.27 11.92 -22.36
N ARG A 288 -12.97 11.10 -21.58
CA ARG A 288 -12.55 10.66 -20.25
C ARG A 288 -12.43 9.15 -20.23
N GLU A 289 -11.26 8.65 -19.86
CA GLU A 289 -11.00 7.22 -19.67
C GLU A 289 -10.58 6.94 -18.23
N SER A 290 -11.16 5.89 -17.66
CA SER A 290 -10.87 5.36 -16.34
C SER A 290 -10.29 3.96 -16.47
N ILE A 291 -9.08 3.75 -15.97
CA ILE A 291 -8.37 2.47 -16.05
C ILE A 291 -8.08 1.93 -14.65
N ILE A 292 -8.62 0.74 -14.38
CA ILE A 292 -8.30 -0.01 -13.18
C ILE A 292 -7.02 -0.79 -13.45
N CYS A 293 -5.88 -0.30 -12.95
CA CYS A 293 -4.58 -0.94 -13.07
C CYS A 293 -4.11 -1.40 -11.70
N LYS A 294 -3.87 -2.71 -11.52
CA LYS A 294 -3.31 -3.26 -10.27
C LYS A 294 -1.94 -3.86 -10.54
N TYR A 295 -0.91 -3.23 -9.97
CA TYR A 295 0.47 -3.67 -10.11
C TYR A 295 0.90 -3.89 -11.57
N GLY A 296 0.51 -2.96 -12.47
CA GLY A 296 0.84 -3.00 -13.90
C GLY A 296 -0.05 -3.90 -14.77
N LYS A 297 -1.06 -4.55 -14.18
CA LYS A 297 -2.07 -5.33 -14.89
C LYS A 297 -3.38 -4.54 -14.99
N ILE A 298 -3.84 -4.28 -16.21
CA ILE A 298 -5.16 -3.71 -16.47
C ILE A 298 -6.23 -4.74 -16.08
N LYS A 299 -7.24 -4.29 -15.34
CA LYS A 299 -8.36 -5.13 -14.86
C LYS A 299 -9.69 -4.74 -15.47
N ALA A 300 -9.86 -3.47 -15.81
CA ALA A 300 -11.02 -2.93 -16.51
C ALA A 300 -10.69 -1.54 -17.04
N ARG A 301 -11.42 -1.12 -18.06
CA ARG A 301 -11.40 0.25 -18.60
C ARG A 301 -12.82 0.71 -18.89
N VAL A 302 -13.07 1.99 -18.64
CA VAL A 302 -14.32 2.67 -19.00
C VAL A 302 -13.94 3.95 -19.74
N ARG A 303 -14.43 4.13 -20.96
CA ARG A 303 -14.15 5.30 -21.78
C ARG A 303 -15.46 5.97 -22.17
N VAL A 304 -15.55 7.28 -22.00
CA VAL A 304 -16.70 8.10 -22.35
C VAL A 304 -16.22 9.22 -23.26
N ARG A 305 -16.90 9.41 -24.39
CA ARG A 305 -16.75 10.59 -25.23
C ARG A 305 -17.81 11.60 -24.79
N LEU A 306 -17.39 12.82 -24.51
CA LEU A 306 -18.26 13.91 -24.13
C LEU A 306 -18.76 14.63 -25.38
N PRO A 307 -20.00 15.15 -25.35
CA PRO A 307 -20.54 15.97 -26.41
C PRO A 307 -19.78 17.28 -26.57
#